data_AF-A0A7J9W824-F1
#
_entry.id   AF-A0A7J9W824-F1
#
_cell.length_a   1.000
_cell.length_b   1.000
_cell.length_c   1.000
_cell.angle_alpha   90.00
_cell.angle_beta   90.00
_cell.angle_gamma   90.00
#
_symmetry.space_group_name_H-M   'P 1'
#
loop_
_entity.id
_entity.type
_entity.pdbx_description
1 polymer ?
#
loop_
_entity_poly.entity_id
_entity_poly.type
_entity_poly.pdbx_seq_one_letter_code
_entity_poly.pdbx_strand_id
1 'polypeptide(L)'
;MTSRDEPGTTPGMGARSVVLGRYHPDATGETNRTVHLLPLPLGDEGGAACALCGQRMGADHIETASPDEGSWCEMCFVVHVTGGPPAPDTTTTTTTTGSTAGRTSAVATYRTLRWPLLLHGDDVSLALGPLGAVALVLPALLGTEVTEILIRRRCAPAVLAHPHLPAHRIILASDKDSVPLGWPTGVHRASDTLLLPPSVTDRGPVFWVRPPEPNAPRLCREFDVFAALHTALRPNPPCDPPPRRTPDLATSDPPTPKGHPHDLDSARRSGTRRPGAGRLAVPAGAGGLQSSPC
;
A
#
# COMPACT_ATOMS: atom_id res chain seq x y z
N MET A 1 -18.00 -36.53 38.43
CA MET A 1 -17.14 -35.34 38.29
C MET A 1 -17.12 -34.96 36.82
N THR A 2 -18.04 -34.10 36.39
CA THR A 2 -18.12 -33.62 35.01
C THR A 2 -17.46 -32.25 34.94
N SER A 3 -16.28 -32.21 34.31
CA SER A 3 -15.57 -30.98 33.97
C SER A 3 -16.42 -30.20 32.97
N ARG A 4 -16.83 -28.98 33.32
CA ARG A 4 -17.44 -28.03 32.38
C ARG A 4 -16.30 -27.34 31.64
N ASP A 5 -16.18 -27.63 30.35
CA ASP A 5 -15.41 -26.81 29.43
C ASP A 5 -16.11 -25.46 29.30
N GLU A 6 -15.53 -24.41 29.88
CA GLU A 6 -15.98 -23.05 29.62
C GLU A 6 -15.54 -22.64 28.21
N PRO A 7 -16.45 -22.16 27.35
CA PRO A 7 -16.10 -21.68 26.03
C PRO A 7 -15.17 -20.47 26.17
N GLY A 8 -13.92 -20.65 25.72
CA GLY A 8 -12.93 -19.59 25.65
C GLY A 8 -13.47 -18.41 24.85
N THR A 9 -13.91 -17.38 25.56
CA THR A 9 -14.31 -16.11 24.98
C THR A 9 -13.05 -15.48 24.41
N THR A 10 -12.87 -15.59 23.10
CA THR A 10 -11.85 -14.82 22.40
C THR A 10 -12.24 -13.35 22.59
N PRO A 11 -11.38 -12.51 23.20
CA PRO A 11 -11.70 -11.11 23.37
C PRO A 11 -11.93 -10.51 21.98
N GLY A 12 -13.19 -10.17 21.70
CA GLY A 12 -13.53 -9.48 20.47
C GLY A 12 -12.69 -8.21 20.38
N MET A 13 -12.03 -8.00 19.24
CA MET A 13 -11.32 -6.75 18.94
C MET A 13 -12.36 -5.63 18.84
N GLY A 14 -12.79 -5.11 20.00
CA GLY A 14 -13.62 -3.94 20.10
C GLY A 14 -12.89 -2.75 19.47
N ALA A 15 -13.66 -1.88 18.82
CA ALA A 15 -13.13 -0.64 18.26
C ALA A 15 -12.35 0.12 19.36
N ARG A 16 -11.04 0.27 19.15
CA ARG A 16 -10.19 1.01 20.08
C ARG A 16 -10.45 2.50 19.86
N SER A 17 -10.98 3.15 20.88
CA SER A 17 -11.10 4.62 20.87
C SER A 17 -9.70 5.23 20.93
N VAL A 18 -9.50 6.34 20.24
CA VAL A 18 -8.24 7.09 20.22
C VAL A 18 -8.51 8.55 20.53
N VAL A 19 -7.56 9.21 21.19
CA VAL A 19 -7.57 10.65 21.42
C VAL A 19 -6.33 11.27 20.77
N LEU A 20 -6.45 12.51 20.32
CA LEU A 20 -5.33 13.29 19.84
C LEU A 20 -4.62 13.92 21.03
N GLY A 21 -3.33 13.66 21.16
CA GLY A 21 -2.50 14.21 22.22
C GLY A 21 -1.23 14.84 21.65
N ARG A 22 -0.75 15.90 22.29
CA ARG A 22 0.56 16.49 22.01
C ARG A 22 1.25 16.84 23.32
N TYR A 23 2.55 17.08 23.28
CA TYR A 23 3.25 17.58 24.46
C TYR A 23 2.77 19.00 24.80
N HIS A 24 2.61 19.29 26.09
CA HIS A 24 2.43 20.66 26.57
C HIS A 24 3.64 21.50 26.12
N PRO A 25 3.46 22.77 25.70
CA PRO A 25 4.56 23.62 25.25
C PRO A 25 5.73 23.69 26.24
N ASP A 26 5.41 23.65 27.53
CA ASP A 26 6.38 23.76 28.63
C ASP A 26 7.20 22.47 28.85
N ALA A 27 6.78 21.33 28.29
CA ALA A 27 7.38 20.03 28.57
C ALA A 27 8.64 19.76 27.73
N THR A 28 8.67 20.17 26.46
CA THR A 28 9.77 19.83 25.53
C THR A 28 10.53 21.05 25.04
N GLY A 29 9.99 22.26 25.20
CA GLY A 29 10.54 23.46 24.56
C GLY A 29 10.52 23.42 23.03
N GLU A 30 9.88 22.40 22.43
CA GLU A 30 9.72 22.30 20.98
C GLU A 30 8.57 23.20 20.53
N THR A 31 8.86 24.03 19.52
CA THR A 31 7.84 24.87 18.88
C THR A 31 6.96 24.09 17.91
N ASN A 32 7.42 22.92 17.47
CA ASN A 32 6.72 22.13 16.46
C ASN A 32 5.69 21.21 17.13
N ARG A 33 4.42 21.60 17.06
CA ARG A 33 3.30 20.95 17.76
C ARG A 33 2.91 19.66 17.04
N THR A 34 3.67 18.60 17.26
CA THR A 34 3.38 17.29 16.68
C THR A 34 2.23 16.62 17.43
N VAL A 35 1.15 16.27 16.73
CA VAL A 35 -0.04 15.62 17.28
C VAL A 35 0.04 14.11 17.08
N HIS A 36 -0.03 13.38 18.19
CA HIS A 36 -0.03 11.93 18.24
C HIS A 36 -1.43 11.37 18.50
N LEU A 37 -1.66 10.13 18.07
CA LEU A 37 -2.87 9.38 18.43
C LEU A 37 -2.56 8.47 19.60
N LEU A 38 -3.32 8.61 20.68
CA LEU A 38 -3.19 7.86 21.92
C LEU A 38 -4.39 6.91 22.05
N PRO A 39 -4.19 5.60 22.21
CA PRO A 39 -5.28 4.66 22.45
C PRO A 39 -5.92 4.93 23.82
N LEU A 40 -7.25 4.80 23.89
CA LEU A 40 -8.02 4.86 25.12
C LEU A 40 -8.38 3.45 25.63
N PRO A 41 -8.39 3.23 26.95
CA PRO A 41 -7.96 4.17 27.99
C PRO A 41 -6.45 4.44 27.92
N LEU A 42 -6.03 5.66 28.29
CA LEU A 42 -4.61 5.94 28.46
C LEU A 42 -4.11 5.02 29.57
N GLY A 43 -3.13 4.16 29.28
CA GLY A 43 -2.73 3.09 30.19
C GLY A 43 -2.40 3.60 31.60
N ASP A 44 -2.87 2.87 32.61
CA ASP A 44 -2.69 3.24 34.03
C ASP A 44 -1.27 2.96 34.57
N GLU A 45 -0.47 2.17 33.84
CA GLU A 45 0.85 1.73 34.30
C GLU A 45 1.93 2.80 34.11
N GLY A 46 2.16 3.57 35.17
CA GLY A 46 3.33 4.46 35.29
C GLY A 46 3.12 5.87 34.75
N GLY A 47 1.87 6.31 34.59
CA GLY A 47 1.56 7.70 34.22
C GLY A 47 2.13 8.11 32.87
N ALA A 48 2.24 7.18 31.92
CA ALA A 48 2.70 7.46 30.57
C ALA A 48 1.74 6.84 29.54
N ALA A 49 1.37 7.61 28.53
CA ALA A 49 0.63 7.12 27.39
C ALA A 49 1.58 6.75 26.25
N CYS A 50 1.33 5.61 25.61
CA CYS A 50 2.04 5.21 24.40
C CYS A 50 1.21 5.61 23.18
N ALA A 51 1.72 6.54 22.38
CA ALA A 51 1.14 6.85 21.09
C ALA A 51 1.21 5.66 20.14
N LEU A 52 0.34 5.64 19.13
CA LEU A 52 0.32 4.60 18.10
C LEU A 52 1.65 4.50 17.32
N CYS A 53 2.46 5.57 17.31
CA CYS A 53 3.80 5.57 16.74
C CYS A 53 4.87 4.92 17.64
N GLY A 54 4.51 4.46 18.85
CA GLY A 54 5.43 3.95 19.86
C GLY A 54 6.04 5.02 20.77
N GLN A 55 5.81 6.32 20.49
CA GLN A 55 6.28 7.41 21.35
C GLN A 55 5.66 7.29 22.74
N ARG A 56 6.51 7.25 23.77
CA ARG A 56 6.07 7.31 25.16
C ARG A 56 5.98 8.77 25.60
N MET A 57 4.81 9.17 26.06
CA MET A 57 4.51 10.52 26.49
C MET A 57 4.09 10.47 27.96
N GLY A 58 4.67 11.31 28.83
CA GLY A 58 4.24 11.40 30.23
C GLY A 58 2.84 12.00 30.30
N ALA A 59 1.92 11.39 31.05
CA ALA A 59 0.53 11.81 31.13
C ALA A 59 0.36 13.24 31.67
N ASP A 60 1.29 13.69 32.52
CA ASP A 60 1.42 15.05 33.03
C ASP A 60 1.93 16.06 32.00
N HIS A 61 2.54 15.56 30.91
CA HIS A 61 3.08 16.35 29.82
C HIS A 61 2.22 16.32 28.56
N ILE A 62 1.08 15.62 28.57
CA ILE A 62 0.18 15.51 27.42
C ILE A 62 -1.01 16.43 27.62
N GLU A 63 -1.34 17.20 26.59
CA GLU A 63 -2.66 17.81 26.45
C GLU A 63 -3.40 17.20 25.27
N THR A 64 -4.73 17.14 25.38
CA THR A 64 -5.59 16.74 24.26
C THR A 64 -5.59 17.85 23.22
N ALA A 65 -5.45 17.47 21.95
CA ALA A 65 -5.44 18.41 20.83
C ALA A 65 -6.66 18.22 19.93
N SER A 66 -7.02 19.27 19.19
CA SER A 66 -7.93 19.16 18.05
C SER A 66 -7.18 18.83 16.75
N PRO A 67 -7.84 18.28 15.71
CA PRO A 67 -7.21 17.92 14.42
C PRO A 67 -6.43 19.04 13.72
N ASP A 68 -6.78 20.30 14.00
CA ASP A 68 -6.23 21.52 13.41
C ASP A 68 -5.15 22.20 14.28
N GLU A 69 -4.88 21.67 15.47
CA GLU A 69 -3.99 22.28 16.46
C GLU A 69 -2.52 21.85 16.33
N GLY A 70 -2.11 21.25 15.22
CA GLY A 70 -0.71 20.89 15.01
C GLY A 70 -0.44 20.07 13.77
N SER A 71 0.82 19.73 13.54
CA SER A 71 1.21 18.80 12.49
C SER A 71 1.00 17.38 12.98
N TRP A 72 0.24 16.57 12.24
CA TRP A 72 0.05 15.18 12.58
C TRP A 72 1.38 14.43 12.59
N CYS A 73 1.59 13.62 13.63
CA CYS A 73 2.61 12.61 13.61
C CYS A 73 2.27 11.64 12.47
N GLU A 74 3.09 11.68 11.41
CA GLU A 74 2.86 10.89 10.20
C GLU A 74 2.64 9.41 10.51
N MET A 75 3.42 8.89 11.47
CA MET A 75 3.28 7.54 12.02
C MET A 75 1.89 7.25 12.61
N CYS A 76 1.44 8.08 13.54
CA CYS A 76 0.15 7.91 14.19
C CYS A 76 -0.97 7.99 13.15
N PHE A 77 -0.85 8.95 12.24
CA PHE A 77 -1.79 9.14 11.15
C PHE A 77 -1.87 7.89 10.26
N VAL A 78 -0.72 7.34 9.82
CA VAL A 78 -0.65 6.08 9.06
C VAL A 78 -1.40 4.97 9.79
N VAL A 79 -1.11 4.75 11.08
CA VAL A 79 -1.75 3.68 11.85
C VAL A 79 -3.26 3.92 11.97
N HIS A 80 -3.71 5.16 12.12
CA HIS A 80 -5.13 5.46 12.19
C HIS A 80 -5.86 5.23 10.87
N VAL A 81 -5.33 5.73 9.75
CA VAL A 81 -5.98 5.54 8.43
C VAL A 81 -5.91 4.11 7.91
N THR A 82 -5.08 3.25 8.52
CA THR A 82 -4.90 1.87 8.09
C THR A 82 -5.23 0.81 9.16
N GLY A 83 -5.63 1.23 10.36
CA GLY A 83 -5.83 0.35 11.52
C GLY A 83 -7.18 0.53 12.24
N GLY A 84 -8.03 1.45 11.80
CA GLY A 84 -9.34 1.66 12.40
C GLY A 84 -10.42 0.79 11.75
N PRO A 85 -11.15 -0.09 12.48
CA PRO A 85 -12.53 -0.35 12.11
C PRO A 85 -13.27 1.00 12.12
N PRO A 86 -14.10 1.32 11.11
CA PRO A 86 -14.87 2.55 11.13
C PRO A 86 -15.65 2.61 12.44
N ALA A 87 -15.56 3.74 13.14
CA ALA A 87 -16.39 3.95 14.32
C ALA A 87 -17.87 3.73 13.91
N PRO A 88 -18.68 3.03 14.73
CA PRO A 88 -20.10 2.90 14.43
C PRO A 88 -20.70 4.29 14.22
N ASP A 89 -21.35 4.42 13.07
CA ASP A 89 -21.82 5.67 12.44
C ASP A 89 -22.23 6.76 13.43
N THR A 90 -21.37 7.76 13.63
CA THR A 90 -21.85 9.09 14.02
C THR A 90 -22.33 9.72 12.74
N THR A 91 -23.64 9.63 12.48
CA THR A 91 -24.31 10.00 11.24
C THR A 91 -24.17 11.50 10.95
N THR A 92 -23.01 11.92 10.44
CA THR A 92 -22.82 13.26 9.89
C THR A 92 -23.18 13.17 8.42
N THR A 93 -24.43 13.51 8.09
CA THR A 93 -25.01 13.43 6.75
C THR A 93 -24.41 14.53 5.86
N THR A 94 -23.15 14.36 5.46
CA THR A 94 -22.55 15.20 4.41
C THR A 94 -22.92 14.57 3.08
N THR A 95 -23.97 15.10 2.43
CA THR A 95 -24.44 14.62 1.13
C THR A 95 -23.47 15.07 0.04
N THR A 96 -22.31 14.40 -0.06
CA THR A 96 -21.41 14.56 -1.20
C THR A 96 -22.04 13.81 -2.37
N THR A 97 -22.37 14.51 -3.45
CA THR A 97 -22.96 13.94 -4.66
C THR A 97 -21.88 13.19 -5.47
N GLY A 98 -21.34 12.11 -4.88
CA GLY A 98 -20.36 11.24 -5.53
C GLY A 98 -21.01 10.41 -6.64
N SER A 99 -20.28 10.20 -7.74
CA SER A 99 -20.74 9.36 -8.87
C SER A 99 -20.90 7.89 -8.44
N THR A 100 -22.12 7.49 -8.10
CA THR A 100 -22.51 6.12 -7.71
C THR A 100 -22.08 5.06 -8.74
N ALA A 101 -22.01 5.44 -10.03
CA ALA A 101 -21.59 4.56 -11.11
C ALA A 101 -20.11 4.13 -10.99
N GLY A 102 -19.22 5.06 -10.65
CA GLY A 102 -17.79 4.78 -10.50
C GLY A 102 -17.51 3.79 -9.37
N ARG A 103 -18.16 3.99 -8.21
CA ARG A 103 -18.08 3.08 -7.06
C ARG A 103 -18.58 1.68 -7.42
N THR A 104 -19.73 1.57 -8.07
CA THR A 104 -20.33 0.29 -8.44
C THR A 104 -19.42 -0.51 -9.37
N SER A 105 -18.80 0.15 -10.36
CA SER A 105 -17.83 -0.49 -11.25
C SER A 105 -16.59 -1.00 -10.49
N ALA A 106 -16.01 -0.17 -9.61
CA ALA A 106 -14.82 -0.55 -8.86
C ALA A 106 -15.09 -1.71 -7.89
N VAL A 107 -16.20 -1.67 -7.16
CA VAL A 107 -16.63 -2.76 -6.27
C VAL A 107 -16.81 -4.07 -7.06
N ALA A 108 -17.41 -4.01 -8.26
CA ALA A 108 -17.51 -5.17 -9.13
C ALA A 108 -16.13 -5.72 -9.49
N THR A 109 -15.18 -4.86 -9.90
CA THR A 109 -13.80 -5.25 -10.19
C THR A 109 -13.15 -5.94 -8.98
N TYR A 110 -13.17 -5.35 -7.79
CA TYR A 110 -12.55 -5.96 -6.61
C TYR A 110 -13.20 -7.29 -6.21
N ARG A 111 -14.52 -7.44 -6.39
CA ARG A 111 -15.20 -8.72 -6.16
C ARG A 111 -14.72 -9.80 -7.11
N THR A 112 -14.39 -9.48 -8.37
CA THR A 112 -13.78 -10.46 -9.29
C THR A 112 -12.40 -10.93 -8.82
N LEU A 113 -11.67 -10.07 -8.11
CA LEU A 113 -10.40 -10.40 -7.46
C LEU A 113 -10.57 -11.22 -6.16
N ARG A 114 -11.82 -11.47 -5.74
CA ARG A 114 -12.18 -12.15 -4.48
C ARG A 114 -11.64 -11.43 -3.24
N TRP A 115 -11.55 -10.11 -3.29
CA TRP A 115 -11.11 -9.30 -2.16
C TRP A 115 -12.25 -9.17 -1.14
N PRO A 116 -11.99 -9.37 0.17
CA PRO A 116 -12.97 -9.12 1.23
C PRO A 116 -13.10 -7.61 1.44
N LEU A 117 -14.15 -7.04 0.85
CA LEU A 117 -14.42 -5.61 0.92
C LEU A 117 -15.33 -5.28 2.10
N LEU A 118 -15.06 -4.14 2.73
CA LEU A 118 -15.93 -3.45 3.66
C LEU A 118 -16.46 -2.19 2.96
N LEU A 119 -17.76 -1.97 2.99
CA LEU A 119 -18.41 -0.80 2.38
C LEU A 119 -19.03 0.04 3.50
N HIS A 120 -18.69 1.33 3.54
CA HIS A 120 -19.18 2.26 4.54
C HIS A 120 -19.45 3.62 3.91
N GLY A 121 -20.72 4.01 3.79
CA GLY A 121 -21.09 5.17 2.99
C GLY A 121 -20.51 5.08 1.57
N ASP A 122 -19.74 6.07 1.15
CA ASP A 122 -19.06 6.12 -0.14
C ASP A 122 -17.66 5.48 -0.17
N ASP A 123 -17.19 5.00 0.98
CA ASP A 123 -15.87 4.40 1.12
C ASP A 123 -15.88 2.90 0.82
N VAL A 124 -14.80 2.46 0.18
CA VAL A 124 -14.50 1.07 -0.14
C VAL A 124 -13.19 0.72 0.54
N SER A 125 -13.23 -0.20 1.49
CA SER A 125 -12.06 -0.65 2.24
C SER A 125 -11.79 -2.13 2.02
N LEU A 126 -10.52 -2.52 2.05
CA LEU A 126 -10.06 -3.90 2.01
C LEU A 126 -9.82 -4.41 3.42
N ALA A 127 -10.43 -5.54 3.80
CA ALA A 127 -10.09 -6.24 5.03
C ALA A 127 -8.81 -7.09 4.81
N LEU A 128 -7.72 -6.70 5.45
CA LEU A 128 -6.40 -7.32 5.24
C LEU A 128 -6.26 -8.65 6.00
N GLY A 129 -6.80 -8.73 7.22
CA GLY A 129 -6.74 -9.92 8.07
C GLY A 129 -7.20 -11.21 7.37
N PRO A 130 -8.42 -11.29 6.80
CA PRO A 130 -8.91 -12.48 6.12
C PRO A 130 -8.08 -12.91 4.89
N LEU A 131 -7.30 -12.00 4.31
CA LEU A 131 -6.39 -12.33 3.20
C LEU A 131 -5.07 -12.94 3.67
N GLY A 132 -4.72 -12.78 4.96
CA GLY A 132 -3.36 -12.97 5.44
C GLY A 132 -2.42 -11.97 4.78
N ALA A 133 -2.87 -10.72 4.64
CA ALA A 133 -2.16 -9.64 3.97
C ALA A 133 -1.88 -8.49 4.95
N VAL A 134 -0.90 -7.66 4.59
CA VAL A 134 -0.56 -6.42 5.26
C VAL A 134 -0.38 -5.32 4.21
N ALA A 135 -0.60 -4.08 4.62
CA ALA A 135 -0.22 -2.92 3.83
C ALA A 135 1.06 -2.32 4.39
N LEU A 136 2.12 -2.28 3.57
CA LEU A 136 3.39 -1.69 3.93
C LEU A 136 3.41 -0.24 3.45
N VAL A 137 3.56 0.70 4.38
CA VAL A 137 3.71 2.12 4.09
C VAL A 137 5.20 2.45 4.08
N LEU A 138 5.69 2.87 2.92
CA LEU A 138 7.11 3.11 2.64
C LEU A 138 7.30 4.54 2.12
N PRO A 139 8.41 5.22 2.44
CA PRO A 139 8.78 6.47 1.77
C PRO A 139 8.79 6.26 0.25
N ALA A 140 8.36 7.25 -0.52
CA ALA A 140 8.05 7.06 -1.94
C ALA A 140 9.24 6.56 -2.78
N LEU A 141 10.46 7.01 -2.46
CA LEU A 141 11.68 6.54 -3.11
C LEU A 141 11.92 5.05 -2.81
N LEU A 142 11.89 4.66 -1.53
CA LEU A 142 12.04 3.26 -1.13
C LEU A 142 10.93 2.37 -1.71
N GLY A 143 9.69 2.84 -1.70
CA GLY A 143 8.56 2.13 -2.31
C GLY A 143 8.75 1.90 -3.81
N THR A 144 9.35 2.87 -4.52
CA THR A 144 9.69 2.73 -5.94
C THR A 144 10.77 1.67 -6.14
N GLU A 145 11.85 1.69 -5.35
CA GLU A 145 12.93 0.71 -5.44
C GLU A 145 12.46 -0.72 -5.15
N VAL A 146 11.69 -0.91 -4.07
CA VAL A 146 11.07 -2.20 -3.72
C VAL A 146 10.18 -2.68 -4.86
N THR A 147 9.37 -1.80 -5.42
CA THR A 147 8.50 -2.11 -6.55
C THR A 147 9.30 -2.57 -7.77
N GLU A 148 10.40 -1.90 -8.11
CA GLU A 148 11.28 -2.28 -9.22
C GLU A 148 12.00 -3.62 -8.98
N ILE A 149 12.41 -3.90 -7.75
CA ILE A 149 12.98 -5.21 -7.38
C ILE A 149 11.94 -6.31 -7.57
N LEU A 150 10.71 -6.10 -7.11
CA LEU A 150 9.62 -7.05 -7.27
C LEU A 150 9.29 -7.29 -8.75
N ILE A 151 9.20 -6.23 -9.57
CA ILE A 151 8.98 -6.37 -11.03
C ILE A 151 10.08 -7.20 -11.67
N ARG A 152 11.36 -6.94 -11.34
CA ARG A 152 12.49 -7.73 -11.86
C ARG A 152 12.41 -9.20 -11.46
N ARG A 153 11.81 -9.49 -10.30
CA ARG A 153 11.48 -10.84 -9.83
C ARG A 153 10.16 -11.38 -10.41
N ARG A 154 9.58 -10.71 -11.41
CA ARG A 154 8.32 -11.04 -12.09
C ARG A 154 7.10 -11.00 -11.16
N CYS A 155 7.12 -10.09 -10.19
CA CYS A 155 6.02 -9.81 -9.28
C CYS A 155 5.66 -8.34 -9.34
N ALA A 156 4.50 -7.99 -9.90
CA ALA A 156 4.01 -6.61 -9.92
C ALA A 156 3.11 -6.40 -8.69
N PRO A 157 3.59 -5.76 -7.61
CA PRO A 157 2.74 -5.54 -6.45
C PRO A 157 1.64 -4.52 -6.75
N ALA A 158 0.54 -4.61 -6.03
CA ALA A 158 -0.46 -3.55 -6.01
C ALA A 158 0.10 -2.38 -5.17
N VAL A 159 0.13 -1.17 -5.75
CA VAL A 159 0.70 0.03 -5.13
C VAL A 159 -0.33 1.14 -5.11
N LEU A 160 -0.57 1.67 -3.91
CA LEU A 160 -1.52 2.74 -3.64
C LEU A 160 -0.79 4.03 -3.30
N ALA A 161 -1.38 5.14 -3.74
CA ALA A 161 -1.08 6.47 -3.22
C ALA A 161 -2.27 6.94 -2.39
N HIS A 162 -1.97 7.36 -1.17
CA HIS A 162 -2.96 7.93 -0.26
C HIS A 162 -2.73 9.44 -0.16
N PRO A 163 -3.77 10.28 -0.35
CA PRO A 163 -3.63 11.74 -0.42
C PRO A 163 -3.10 12.37 0.87
N HIS A 164 -3.35 11.74 2.02
CA HIS A 164 -2.76 12.18 3.29
C HIS A 164 -1.30 11.73 3.51
N LEU A 165 -0.79 10.85 2.66
CA LEU A 165 0.57 10.31 2.74
C LEU A 165 1.28 10.53 1.39
N PRO A 166 1.37 11.78 0.89
CA PRO A 166 1.85 12.04 -0.47
C PRO A 166 3.32 11.62 -0.67
N ALA A 167 4.11 11.68 0.41
CA ALA A 167 5.51 11.26 0.46
C ALA A 167 5.70 9.75 0.60
N HIS A 168 4.61 8.97 0.68
CA HIS A 168 4.66 7.53 0.90
C HIS A 168 3.94 6.75 -0.20
N ARG A 169 4.22 5.45 -0.25
CA ARG A 169 3.55 4.46 -1.09
C ARG A 169 3.10 3.32 -0.20
N ILE A 170 1.90 2.82 -0.48
CA ILE A 170 1.34 1.68 0.25
C ILE A 170 1.40 0.46 -0.67
N ILE A 171 2.17 -0.54 -0.26
CA ILE A 171 2.37 -1.79 -0.99
C ILE A 171 1.62 -2.91 -0.26
N LEU A 172 0.73 -3.62 -0.97
CA LEU A 172 0.10 -4.82 -0.43
C LEU A 172 1.10 -5.99 -0.45
N ALA A 173 1.22 -6.68 0.68
CA ALA A 173 2.10 -7.84 0.87
C ALA A 173 1.37 -8.95 1.63
N SER A 174 1.84 -10.20 1.55
CA SER A 174 1.34 -11.28 2.41
C SER A 174 2.07 -11.28 3.76
N ASP A 175 1.33 -11.67 4.79
CA ASP A 175 1.81 -11.87 6.17
C ASP A 175 1.73 -13.35 6.54
N LYS A 176 2.22 -14.24 5.67
CA LYS A 176 2.12 -15.69 5.87
C LYS A 176 3.12 -16.23 6.88
N ASP A 177 4.27 -15.59 6.97
CA ASP A 177 5.38 -16.01 7.79
C ASP A 177 5.77 -14.84 8.69
N SER A 178 4.86 -14.45 9.60
CA SER A 178 5.05 -13.39 10.58
C SER A 178 6.18 -13.74 11.58
N VAL A 179 7.38 -13.96 11.06
CA VAL A 179 8.62 -13.85 11.80
C VAL A 179 8.67 -12.38 12.19
N PRO A 180 8.77 -12.07 13.49
CA PRO A 180 8.91 -10.70 13.97
C PRO A 180 10.31 -10.21 13.60
N LEU A 181 10.54 -9.96 12.32
CA LEU A 181 11.73 -9.29 11.84
C LEU A 181 11.54 -7.81 12.12
N GLY A 182 12.58 -7.18 12.68
CA GLY A 182 12.57 -5.75 12.95
C GLY A 182 12.34 -5.00 11.64
N TRP A 183 11.25 -4.23 11.57
CA TRP A 183 11.00 -3.38 10.41
C TRP A 183 12.06 -2.28 10.35
N PRO A 184 12.59 -1.98 9.16
CA PRO A 184 13.49 -0.85 8.98
C PRO A 184 12.83 0.45 9.43
N THR A 185 13.64 1.39 9.92
CA THR A 185 13.16 2.73 10.29
C THR A 185 12.42 3.38 9.12
N GLY A 186 11.22 3.90 9.37
CA GLY A 186 10.36 4.50 8.34
C GLY A 186 9.50 3.52 7.54
N VAL A 187 9.50 2.23 7.88
CA VAL A 187 8.57 1.24 7.30
C VAL A 187 7.45 0.96 8.28
N HIS A 188 6.21 1.10 7.82
CA HIS A 188 5.04 0.86 8.66
C HIS A 188 4.18 -0.24 8.11
N ARG A 189 3.53 -0.96 9.02
CA ARG A 189 2.67 -2.09 8.71
C ARG A 189 1.27 -1.80 9.21
N ALA A 190 0.32 -1.90 8.29
CA ALA A 190 -1.09 -1.98 8.57
C ALA A 190 -1.59 -3.41 8.41
N SER A 191 -2.44 -3.89 9.31
CA SER A 191 -2.91 -5.29 9.29
C SER A 191 -4.44 -5.44 9.26
N ASP A 192 -5.20 -4.36 9.42
CA ASP A 192 -6.64 -4.47 9.62
C ASP A 192 -7.39 -4.09 8.34
N THR A 193 -7.35 -2.82 7.97
CA THR A 193 -8.15 -2.26 6.88
C THR A 193 -7.32 -1.33 5.99
N LEU A 194 -7.66 -1.29 4.70
CA LEU A 194 -7.02 -0.36 3.77
C LEU A 194 -8.05 0.29 2.85
N LEU A 195 -8.13 1.61 2.88
CA LEU A 195 -9.00 2.37 1.99
C LEU A 195 -8.56 2.20 0.53
N LEU A 196 -9.51 1.87 -0.35
CA LEU A 196 -9.28 1.60 -1.77
C LEU A 196 -9.90 2.68 -2.65
N PRO A 197 -9.37 2.90 -3.86
CA PRO A 197 -10.05 3.69 -4.90
C PRO A 197 -11.44 3.08 -5.19
N PRO A 198 -12.50 3.87 -5.45
CA PRO A 198 -12.48 5.31 -5.70
C PRO A 198 -12.79 6.15 -4.46
N SER A 199 -12.50 5.66 -3.24
CA SER A 199 -12.78 6.40 -2.00
C SER A 199 -12.12 7.79 -2.01
N VAL A 200 -12.78 8.76 -1.40
CA VAL A 200 -12.35 10.17 -1.38
C VAL A 200 -12.23 10.64 0.06
N THR A 201 -11.05 11.14 0.40
CA THR A 201 -10.76 11.77 1.68
C THR A 201 -10.93 13.29 1.59
N ASP A 202 -10.88 14.01 2.72
CA ASP A 202 -10.85 15.48 2.75
C ASP A 202 -9.64 16.08 1.99
N ARG A 203 -8.56 15.31 1.81
CA ARG A 203 -7.37 15.71 1.06
C ARG A 203 -7.37 15.28 -0.41
N GLY A 204 -8.42 14.59 -0.87
CA GLY A 204 -8.57 14.15 -2.26
C GLY A 204 -8.80 12.64 -2.42
N PRO A 205 -8.74 12.13 -3.66
CA PRO A 205 -9.04 10.72 -3.94
C PRO A 205 -7.87 9.79 -3.58
N VAL A 206 -8.21 8.59 -3.12
CA VAL A 206 -7.26 7.46 -3.10
C VAL A 206 -7.15 6.91 -4.53
N PHE A 207 -5.94 6.64 -5.01
CA PHE A 207 -5.73 6.08 -6.34
C PHE A 207 -4.66 4.99 -6.39
N TRP A 208 -4.79 4.09 -7.36
CA TRP A 208 -3.77 3.10 -7.68
C TRP A 208 -2.64 3.76 -8.45
N VAL A 209 -1.42 3.72 -7.90
CA VAL A 209 -0.20 3.94 -8.69
C VAL A 209 0.04 2.74 -9.59
N ARG A 210 -0.24 1.54 -9.06
CA ARG A 210 -0.29 0.30 -9.81
C ARG A 210 -1.48 -0.54 -9.35
N PRO A 211 -2.46 -0.79 -10.23
CA PRO A 211 -3.63 -1.57 -9.85
C PRO A 211 -3.24 -3.03 -9.58
N PRO A 212 -4.02 -3.74 -8.75
CA PRO A 212 -3.82 -5.16 -8.54
C PRO A 212 -4.09 -5.95 -9.83
N GLU A 213 -3.22 -6.90 -10.13
CA GLU A 213 -3.52 -7.92 -11.14
C GLU A 213 -4.58 -8.92 -10.63
N PRO A 214 -5.31 -9.61 -11.52
CA PRO A 214 -6.25 -10.67 -11.15
C PRO A 214 -5.69 -11.72 -10.17
N ASN A 215 -4.39 -11.99 -10.27
CA ASN A 215 -3.69 -12.95 -9.43
C ASN A 215 -2.97 -12.31 -8.22
N ALA A 216 -3.10 -10.99 -8.01
CA ALA A 216 -2.33 -10.25 -7.01
C ALA A 216 -2.40 -10.84 -5.60
N PRO A 217 -3.53 -11.34 -5.07
CA PRO A 217 -3.55 -11.97 -3.73
C PRO A 217 -2.74 -13.27 -3.66
N ARG A 218 -2.70 -14.05 -4.74
CA ARG A 218 -1.83 -15.23 -4.84
C ARG A 218 -0.36 -14.81 -4.96
N LEU A 219 -0.08 -13.81 -5.78
CA LEU A 219 1.27 -13.25 -5.96
C LEU A 219 1.76 -12.51 -4.71
N CYS A 220 0.90 -11.97 -3.86
CA CYS A 220 1.34 -11.42 -2.58
C CYS A 220 1.83 -12.54 -1.64
N ARG A 221 1.21 -13.74 -1.73
CA ARG A 221 1.53 -14.92 -0.90
C ARG A 221 2.81 -15.64 -1.32
N GLU A 222 3.20 -15.54 -2.58
CA GLU A 222 4.35 -16.27 -3.13
C GLU A 222 5.66 -15.49 -3.03
N PHE A 223 5.61 -14.19 -2.77
CA PHE A 223 6.76 -13.32 -2.92
C PHE A 223 7.14 -12.61 -1.64
N ASP A 224 8.43 -12.68 -1.36
CA ASP A 224 9.06 -12.11 -0.19
C ASP A 224 9.33 -10.61 -0.40
N VAL A 225 8.31 -9.79 -0.14
CA VAL A 225 8.41 -8.32 -0.12
C VAL A 225 9.45 -7.86 0.90
N PHE A 226 9.65 -8.64 1.97
CA PHE A 226 10.65 -8.36 2.99
C PHE A 226 12.08 -8.56 2.44
N ALA A 227 12.33 -9.60 1.65
CA ALA A 227 13.58 -9.75 0.92
C ALA A 227 13.81 -8.64 -0.12
N ALA A 228 12.74 -8.15 -0.79
CA ALA A 228 12.86 -7.01 -1.69
C ALA A 228 13.22 -5.73 -0.92
N LEU A 229 12.59 -5.49 0.22
CA LEU A 229 12.87 -4.38 1.13
C LEU A 229 14.31 -4.42 1.64
N HIS A 230 14.78 -5.58 2.11
CA HIS A 230 16.18 -5.75 2.49
C HIS A 230 17.16 -5.54 1.35
N THR A 231 16.78 -5.94 0.14
CA THR A 231 17.62 -5.70 -1.04
C THR A 231 17.72 -4.20 -1.35
N ALA A 232 16.62 -3.45 -1.23
CA ALA A 232 16.60 -2.00 -1.44
C ALA A 232 17.41 -1.25 -0.38
N LEU A 233 17.36 -1.70 0.87
CA LEU A 233 18.05 -1.04 1.99
C LEU A 233 19.52 -1.42 2.13
N ARG A 234 20.00 -2.43 1.40
CA ARG A 234 21.42 -2.74 1.40
C ARG A 234 22.16 -1.53 0.80
N PRO A 235 23.23 -1.04 1.45
CA PRO A 235 24.09 -0.07 0.82
C PRO A 235 24.49 -0.63 -0.54
N ASN A 236 24.18 0.10 -1.62
CA ASN A 236 24.76 -0.25 -2.90
C ASN A 236 26.27 -0.25 -2.66
N PRO A 237 26.99 -1.36 -2.94
CA PRO A 237 28.45 -1.28 -2.93
C PRO A 237 28.79 -0.07 -3.79
N PRO A 238 29.68 0.83 -3.33
CA PRO A 238 30.10 1.95 -4.15
C PRO A 238 30.38 1.35 -5.52
N CYS A 239 29.76 1.87 -6.57
CA CYS A 239 30.13 1.49 -7.92
C CYS A 239 31.62 1.83 -7.99
N ASP A 240 32.46 0.81 -7.78
CA ASP A 240 33.88 0.97 -7.97
C ASP A 240 34.00 1.59 -9.35
N PRO A 241 34.66 2.76 -9.46
CA PRO A 241 34.80 3.39 -10.74
C PRO A 241 35.33 2.31 -11.69
N PRO A 242 34.69 2.12 -12.87
CA PRO A 242 35.08 1.06 -13.78
C PRO A 242 36.61 1.10 -13.89
N PRO A 243 37.31 -0.05 -13.73
CA PRO A 243 38.76 -0.07 -13.59
C PRO A 243 39.32 0.90 -14.61
N ARG A 244 39.97 1.97 -14.11
CA ARG A 244 40.58 2.98 -14.97
C ARG A 244 41.34 2.18 -16.00
N ARG A 245 40.91 2.23 -17.26
CA ARG A 245 41.67 1.62 -18.35
C ARG A 245 43.04 2.25 -18.22
N THR A 246 43.99 1.52 -17.65
CA THR A 246 45.40 1.84 -17.79
C THR A 246 45.57 1.96 -19.28
N PRO A 247 45.93 3.15 -19.82
CA PRO A 247 46.18 3.27 -21.24
C PRO A 247 47.19 2.18 -21.58
N ASP A 248 46.74 1.22 -22.38
CA ASP A 248 47.56 0.12 -22.83
C ASP A 248 48.82 0.76 -23.42
N LEU A 249 49.94 0.49 -22.75
CA LEU A 249 51.25 0.87 -23.20
C LEU A 249 51.47 0.12 -24.52
N ALA A 250 51.21 0.81 -25.63
CA ALA A 250 51.52 0.48 -27.01
C ALA A 250 52.07 -0.95 -27.22
N THR A 251 51.17 -1.92 -27.41
CA THR A 251 51.54 -3.19 -28.04
C THR A 251 51.63 -2.96 -29.53
N SER A 252 52.85 -3.15 -30.04
CA SER A 252 53.22 -3.15 -31.45
C SER A 252 52.24 -3.88 -32.36
N ASP A 253 52.05 -3.32 -33.54
CA ASP A 253 51.28 -3.86 -34.66
C ASP A 253 51.66 -5.32 -35.01
N PRO A 254 50.70 -6.26 -35.05
CA PRO A 254 50.87 -7.50 -35.80
C PRO A 254 50.50 -7.31 -37.28
N PRO A 255 51.21 -7.99 -38.20
CA PRO A 255 51.09 -7.79 -39.64
C PRO A 255 49.78 -8.33 -40.22
N THR A 256 49.30 -7.59 -41.21
CA THR A 256 48.12 -7.85 -42.05
C THR A 256 48.23 -9.16 -42.84
N PRO A 257 47.28 -10.10 -42.70
CA PRO A 257 47.13 -11.19 -43.66
C PRO A 257 46.30 -10.72 -44.86
N LYS A 258 46.85 -10.96 -46.06
CA LYS A 258 46.20 -10.80 -47.37
C LYS A 258 44.96 -11.70 -47.44
N GLY A 259 43.90 -11.17 -48.03
CA GLY A 259 42.57 -11.75 -47.96
C GLY A 259 42.27 -12.93 -48.89
N HIS A 260 41.01 -13.34 -48.86
CA HIS A 260 40.31 -13.93 -49.98
C HIS A 260 38.82 -13.57 -49.92
N PRO A 261 38.17 -13.26 -51.06
CA PRO A 261 36.74 -13.07 -51.13
C PRO A 261 36.06 -14.43 -51.28
N HIS A 262 35.09 -14.73 -50.42
CA HIS A 262 34.11 -15.75 -50.75
C HIS A 262 32.71 -15.16 -50.61
N ASP A 263 32.13 -15.07 -51.79
CA ASP A 263 30.76 -14.81 -52.17
C ASP A 263 29.80 -15.87 -51.59
N LEU A 264 28.52 -15.48 -51.55
CA LEU A 264 27.29 -16.30 -51.54
C LEU A 264 26.34 -16.15 -50.33
N ASP A 265 25.40 -15.22 -50.53
CA ASP A 265 23.99 -15.54 -50.82
C ASP A 265 23.20 -16.38 -49.79
N SER A 266 22.23 -15.73 -49.11
CA SER A 266 20.97 -16.37 -48.70
C SER A 266 19.92 -15.34 -48.21
N ALA A 267 19.11 -14.91 -49.17
CA ALA A 267 17.66 -14.90 -49.13
C ALA A 267 16.90 -14.55 -47.81
N ARG A 268 16.33 -13.34 -47.82
CA ARG A 268 14.88 -13.11 -48.04
C ARG A 268 13.91 -13.94 -47.19
N ARG A 269 13.25 -13.30 -46.21
CA ARG A 269 11.80 -13.49 -45.97
C ARG A 269 11.18 -12.32 -45.19
N SER A 270 10.53 -11.45 -45.96
CA SER A 270 9.56 -10.47 -45.50
C SER A 270 8.29 -11.17 -45.03
N GLY A 271 7.80 -10.82 -43.83
CA GLY A 271 6.56 -11.32 -43.26
C GLY A 271 5.70 -10.17 -42.72
N THR A 272 5.18 -9.33 -43.61
CA THR A 272 4.12 -8.36 -43.30
C THR A 272 2.79 -9.09 -43.09
N ARG A 273 2.31 -9.21 -41.86
CA ARG A 273 0.90 -9.52 -41.56
C ARG A 273 0.15 -8.24 -41.23
N ARG A 274 -0.86 -7.95 -42.05
CA ARG A 274 -1.89 -6.91 -41.88
C ARG A 274 -2.86 -7.27 -40.73
N PRO A 275 -3.55 -6.26 -40.15
CA PRO A 275 -4.53 -6.44 -39.08
C PRO A 275 -5.89 -6.89 -39.61
N GLY A 276 -6.53 -7.83 -38.91
CA GLY A 276 -7.92 -8.21 -39.13
C GLY A 276 -8.85 -7.26 -38.38
N ALA A 277 -9.62 -6.47 -39.14
CA ALA A 277 -10.76 -5.71 -38.63
C ALA A 277 -11.93 -6.68 -38.39
N GLY A 278 -12.16 -7.02 -37.12
CA GLY A 278 -13.36 -7.73 -36.68
C GLY A 278 -14.49 -6.74 -36.40
N ARG A 279 -15.45 -6.65 -37.33
CA ARG A 279 -16.77 -6.05 -37.10
C ARG A 279 -17.50 -6.83 -36.00
N LEU A 280 -17.82 -6.17 -34.89
CA LEU A 280 -18.86 -6.65 -33.97
C LEU A 280 -20.20 -6.07 -34.43
N ALA A 281 -21.11 -6.99 -34.78
CA ALA A 281 -22.50 -6.70 -35.04
C ALA A 281 -23.21 -6.35 -33.72
N VAL A 282 -23.96 -5.26 -33.74
CA VAL A 282 -24.94 -4.89 -32.70
C VAL A 282 -26.28 -5.49 -33.11
N PRO A 283 -26.90 -6.39 -32.33
CA PRO A 283 -28.32 -6.62 -32.46
C PRO A 283 -29.08 -5.56 -31.67
N ALA A 284 -29.86 -4.77 -32.40
CA ALA A 284 -30.97 -4.01 -31.87
C ALA A 284 -32.02 -4.98 -31.31
N GLY A 285 -32.32 -4.86 -30.03
CA GLY A 285 -33.43 -5.55 -29.35
C GLY A 285 -34.28 -4.52 -28.65
N ALA A 286 -35.27 -4.00 -29.37
CA ALA A 286 -36.37 -3.24 -28.83
C ALA A 286 -37.40 -4.18 -28.17
N GLY A 287 -38.09 -3.69 -27.14
CA GLY A 287 -39.26 -4.35 -26.55
C GLY A 287 -39.01 -4.74 -25.09
N GLY A 288 -39.78 -4.32 -24.11
CA GLY A 288 -41.03 -3.58 -24.16
C GLY A 288 -41.40 -3.11 -22.76
N LEU A 289 -42.20 -2.05 -22.76
CA LEU A 289 -43.02 -1.62 -21.64
C LEU A 289 -43.88 -2.80 -21.16
N GLN A 290 -43.87 -3.08 -19.86
CA GLN A 290 -45.06 -3.55 -19.16
C GLN A 290 -44.99 -3.12 -17.70
N SER A 291 -45.66 -2.00 -17.46
CA SER A 291 -46.27 -1.62 -16.19
C SER A 291 -47.30 -2.66 -15.75
N SER A 292 -47.27 -3.05 -14.46
CA SER A 292 -48.47 -3.26 -13.64
C SER A 292 -48.14 -3.58 -12.18
N PRO A 293 -49.11 -3.38 -11.26
CA PRO A 293 -48.88 -2.96 -9.89
C PRO A 293 -49.06 -4.09 -8.87
N CYS A 294 -48.45 -3.90 -7.69
CA CYS A 294 -48.96 -4.16 -6.34
C CYS A 294 -48.01 -3.46 -5.36
#